data_AF-A0AA88ISB2-F1
#
_entry.id   AF-A0AA88ISB2-F1
#
_cell.length_a   1.000
_cell.length_b   1.000
_cell.length_c   1.000
_cell.angle_alpha   90.00
_cell.angle_beta   90.00
_cell.angle_gamma   90.00
#
_symmetry.space_group_name_H-M   'P 1'
#
loop_
_entity.id
_entity.type
_entity.pdbx_description
1 polymer ?
#
loop_
_entity_poly.entity_id
_entity_poly.type
_entity_poly.pdbx_seq_one_letter_code
_entity_poly.pdbx_strand_id
1 'polypeptide(L)'
;MYPDSFRPLFCHEPSPLTAEMMDHLFHIRLSEMGSNKRRAEELVVAFWRDYLQDVEEQEGPSKLGKILAFATGASVIPPVGFSPQPLVEFLHDQSLSPKLCLPMANTCINCLKLPLLDKYERFRESMDFALGNTQGFGRERLDLLYIV
;
A
#
# COMPACT_ATOMS: atom_id res chain seq x y z
N MET A 1 -20.28 22.54 30.86
CA MET A 1 -20.01 21.11 30.58
C MET A 1 -19.00 21.09 29.46
N TYR A 2 -17.79 20.56 29.70
CA TYR A 2 -16.63 20.76 28.82
C TYR A 2 -16.22 19.41 28.20
N PRO A 3 -16.87 18.96 27.11
CA PRO A 3 -16.54 17.69 26.46
C PRO A 3 -15.10 17.67 25.90
N ASP A 4 -14.53 18.84 25.56
CA ASP A 4 -13.18 18.93 24.99
C ASP A 4 -12.02 18.75 26.02
N SER A 5 -12.28 18.78 27.33
CA SER A 5 -11.21 18.70 28.35
C SER A 5 -10.67 17.30 28.46
N PHE A 6 -11.48 16.31 28.10
CA PHE A 6 -11.09 14.90 28.14
C PHE A 6 -10.71 14.35 26.76
N ARG A 7 -10.75 15.17 25.69
CA ARG A 7 -10.30 14.76 24.35
C ARG A 7 -8.89 14.16 24.35
N PRO A 8 -7.88 14.76 25.02
CA PRO A 8 -6.54 14.16 25.09
C PRO A 8 -6.50 12.84 25.87
N LEU A 9 -7.50 12.57 26.72
CA LEU A 9 -7.59 11.36 27.55
C LEU A 9 -8.35 10.23 26.86
N PHE A 10 -9.26 10.55 25.93
CA PHE A 10 -10.14 9.56 25.27
C PHE A 10 -9.96 9.48 23.75
N CYS A 11 -9.25 10.41 23.12
CA CYS A 11 -9.03 10.43 21.68
C CYS A 11 -7.53 10.32 21.39
N HIS A 12 -7.13 9.25 20.70
CA HIS A 12 -5.80 9.16 20.12
C HIS A 12 -5.68 10.17 18.98
N GLU A 13 -4.71 11.06 19.04
CA GLU A 13 -4.31 11.89 17.91
C GLU A 13 -3.22 11.11 17.13
N PRO A 14 -3.56 10.57 15.94
CA PRO A 14 -2.57 9.83 15.16
C PRO A 14 -1.46 10.80 14.72
N SER A 15 -0.21 10.39 14.97
CA SER A 15 0.95 11.08 14.42
C SER A 15 0.91 11.06 12.88
N PRO A 16 1.46 12.08 12.21
CA PRO A 16 1.62 12.04 10.75
C PRO A 16 2.34 10.75 10.33
N LEU A 17 1.82 10.10 9.29
CA LEU A 17 2.49 8.93 8.69
C LEU A 17 3.81 9.37 8.06
N THR A 18 4.84 8.56 8.23
CA THR A 18 6.15 8.72 7.56
C THR A 18 6.45 7.52 6.66
N ALA A 19 7.39 7.67 5.74
CA ALA A 19 7.87 6.57 4.89
C ALA A 19 8.46 5.43 5.73
N GLU A 20 9.21 5.78 6.79
CA GLU A 20 9.79 4.81 7.74
C GLU A 20 8.70 4.02 8.46
N MET A 21 7.64 4.68 8.94
CA MET A 21 6.50 4.00 9.55
C MET A 21 5.83 3.03 8.57
N MET A 22 5.67 3.43 7.30
CA MET A 22 5.10 2.56 6.27
C MET A 22 6.01 1.36 5.96
N ASP A 23 7.33 1.55 5.81
CA ASP A 23 8.28 0.44 5.57
C ASP A 23 8.27 -0.59 6.71
N HIS A 24 8.21 -0.13 7.96
CA HIS A 24 8.14 -1.02 9.12
C HIS A 24 6.78 -1.70 9.30
N LEU A 25 5.70 -1.03 8.91
CA LEU A 25 4.35 -1.56 9.04
C LEU A 25 4.10 -2.75 8.10
N PHE A 26 4.58 -2.67 6.87
CA PHE A 26 4.37 -3.69 5.85
C PHE A 26 5.45 -4.78 5.92
N HIS A 27 5.03 -6.00 6.24
CA HIS A 27 5.91 -7.16 6.12
C HIS A 27 6.07 -7.56 4.64
N ILE A 28 7.29 -7.60 4.13
CA ILE A 28 7.57 -7.95 2.72
C ILE A 28 7.86 -9.45 2.61
N ARG A 29 7.01 -10.18 1.88
CA ARG A 29 7.19 -11.62 1.61
C ARG A 29 7.91 -11.88 0.30
N LEU A 30 9.20 -12.14 0.41
CA LEU A 30 10.07 -12.45 -0.72
C LEU A 30 10.11 -13.97 -0.99
N SER A 31 10.20 -14.37 -2.26
CA SER A 31 10.42 -15.75 -2.74
C SER A 31 11.72 -16.34 -2.23
N GLU A 32 11.99 -17.64 -2.31
CA GLU A 32 13.25 -18.22 -1.80
C GLU A 32 14.54 -17.54 -2.35
N MET A 33 15.55 -17.44 -1.49
CA MET A 33 16.88 -16.91 -1.86
C MET A 33 17.48 -17.71 -3.02
N GLY A 34 18.06 -17.02 -4.00
CA GLY A 34 18.66 -17.64 -5.19
C GLY A 34 17.67 -17.96 -6.32
N SER A 35 16.36 -17.77 -6.12
CA SER A 35 15.38 -17.89 -7.20
C SER A 35 15.46 -16.71 -8.17
N ASN A 36 15.11 -16.93 -9.45
CA ASN A 36 15.00 -15.85 -10.43
C ASN A 36 13.95 -14.79 -10.00
N LYS A 37 12.93 -15.21 -9.24
CA LYS A 37 11.91 -14.33 -8.69
C LYS A 37 12.49 -13.34 -7.68
N ARG A 38 13.33 -13.83 -6.75
CA ARG A 38 13.93 -13.03 -5.67
C ARG A 38 14.61 -11.77 -6.19
N ARG A 39 15.40 -11.87 -7.27
CA ARG A 39 16.11 -10.71 -7.84
C ARG A 39 15.17 -9.61 -8.32
N ALA A 40 14.06 -9.98 -8.97
CA ALA A 40 13.08 -9.02 -9.46
C ALA A 40 12.31 -8.38 -8.28
N GLU A 41 11.99 -9.18 -7.25
CA GLU A 41 11.34 -8.69 -6.05
C GLU A 41 12.22 -7.69 -5.28
N GLU A 42 13.51 -7.98 -5.09
CA GLU A 42 14.45 -7.09 -4.39
C GLU A 42 14.57 -5.72 -5.08
N LEU A 43 14.56 -5.71 -6.42
CA LEU A 43 14.51 -4.46 -7.18
C LEU A 43 13.23 -3.67 -6.89
N VAL A 44 12.08 -4.34 -6.89
CA VAL A 44 10.79 -3.69 -6.60
C VAL A 44 10.68 -3.26 -5.14
N VAL A 45 11.33 -3.95 -4.20
CA VAL A 45 11.43 -3.50 -2.80
C VAL A 45 12.20 -2.19 -2.70
N ALA A 46 13.29 -2.04 -3.47
CA ALA A 46 13.99 -0.77 -3.54
C ALA A 46 13.06 0.34 -4.07
N PHE A 47 12.37 0.09 -5.20
CA PHE A 47 11.41 1.05 -5.75
C PHE A 47 10.26 1.39 -4.80
N TRP A 48 9.76 0.41 -4.04
CA TRP A 48 8.72 0.63 -3.04
C TRP A 48 9.19 1.61 -1.95
N ARG A 49 10.41 1.41 -1.43
CA ARG A 49 10.99 2.27 -0.40
C ARG A 49 11.27 3.67 -0.91
N ASP A 50 11.84 3.77 -2.12
CA ASP A 50 12.10 5.04 -2.77
C ASP A 50 10.78 5.80 -3.04
N TYR A 51 9.72 5.09 -3.46
CA TYR A 51 8.40 5.67 -3.67
C TYR A 51 7.78 6.20 -2.38
N LEU A 52 7.90 5.48 -1.26
CA LEU A 52 7.41 5.97 0.03
C LEU A 52 8.13 7.25 0.45
N GLN A 53 9.45 7.33 0.27
CA GLN A 53 10.25 8.52 0.57
C GLN A 53 9.86 9.69 -0.33
N ASP A 54 9.80 9.49 -1.66
CA ASP A 54 9.38 10.50 -2.62
C ASP A 54 7.99 11.06 -2.30
N VAL A 55 7.05 10.17 -1.93
CA VAL A 55 5.68 10.56 -1.55
C VAL A 55 5.69 11.40 -0.27
N GLU A 56 6.45 11.00 0.74
CA GLU A 56 6.59 11.77 1.98
C GLU A 56 7.15 13.18 1.72
N GLU A 57 8.22 13.27 0.91
CA GLU A 57 8.90 14.53 0.62
C GLU A 57 8.09 15.47 -0.29
N GLN A 58 7.42 14.93 -1.31
CA GLN A 58 6.78 15.73 -2.38
C GLN A 58 5.27 15.95 -2.15
N GLU A 59 4.57 14.99 -1.54
CA GLU A 59 3.10 15.01 -1.39
C GLU A 59 2.65 14.96 0.08
N GLY A 60 3.55 14.60 1.00
CA GLY A 60 3.32 14.60 2.43
C GLY A 60 2.47 13.43 2.96
N PRO A 61 2.15 13.45 4.27
CA PRO A 61 1.52 12.33 4.98
C PRO A 61 0.13 11.96 4.46
N SER A 62 -0.56 12.87 3.76
CA SER A 62 -1.89 12.62 3.19
C SER A 62 -1.85 11.55 2.10
N LYS A 63 -0.81 11.56 1.24
CA LYS A 63 -0.67 10.56 0.17
C LYS A 63 -0.22 9.21 0.73
N LEU A 64 0.63 9.19 1.77
CA LEU A 64 0.91 7.96 2.53
C LEU A 64 -0.36 7.36 3.13
N GLY A 65 -1.26 8.19 3.65
CA GLY A 65 -2.58 7.76 4.11
C GLY A 65 -3.45 7.14 3.01
N LYS A 66 -3.36 7.63 1.76
CA LYS A 66 -4.03 7.00 0.62
C LYS A 66 -3.45 5.63 0.27
N ILE A 67 -2.12 5.46 0.37
CA ILE A 67 -1.45 4.18 0.19
C ILE A 67 -1.91 3.19 1.26
N LEU A 68 -1.95 3.61 2.52
CA LEU A 68 -2.42 2.80 3.63
C LEU A 68 -3.89 2.39 3.43
N ALA A 69 -4.74 3.34 3.04
CA ALA A 69 -6.15 3.08 2.77
C ALA A 69 -6.36 2.14 1.59
N PHE A 70 -5.53 2.24 0.55
CA PHE A 70 -5.58 1.33 -0.58
C PHE A 70 -5.31 -0.11 -0.15
N ALA A 71 -4.28 -0.34 0.69
CA ALA A 71 -3.90 -1.68 1.11
C ALA A 71 -4.79 -2.27 2.24
N THR A 72 -5.32 -1.42 3.12
CA THR A 72 -5.94 -1.85 4.39
C THR A 72 -7.37 -1.36 4.60
N GLY A 73 -7.84 -0.41 3.78
CA GLY A 73 -9.10 0.30 3.98
C GLY A 73 -9.06 1.41 5.04
N ALA A 74 -7.96 1.59 5.78
CA ALA A 74 -7.79 2.64 6.77
C ALA A 74 -6.72 3.66 6.34
N SER A 75 -6.97 4.96 6.52
CA SER A 75 -6.00 6.02 6.19
C SER A 75 -5.04 6.38 7.32
N VAL A 76 -5.22 5.77 8.50
CA VAL A 76 -4.37 5.92 9.69
C VAL A 76 -4.15 4.55 10.32
N ILE A 77 -3.04 4.38 11.06
CA ILE A 77 -2.78 3.15 11.80
C ILE A 77 -3.73 3.10 13.01
N PRO A 78 -4.53 2.03 13.20
CA PRO A 78 -5.38 1.90 14.37
C PRO A 78 -4.54 1.89 15.67
N PRO A 79 -5.06 2.38 16.81
CA PRO A 79 -4.31 2.37 18.09
C PRO A 79 -3.85 0.98 18.53
N VAL A 80 -4.60 -0.07 18.15
CA VAL A 80 -4.27 -1.48 18.42
C VAL A 80 -3.37 -2.12 17.35
N GLY A 81 -2.99 -1.35 16.34
CA GLY A 81 -2.34 -1.84 15.12
C GLY A 81 -3.30 -2.59 14.20
N PHE A 82 -2.74 -3.22 13.17
CA PHE A 82 -3.48 -4.02 12.20
C PHE A 82 -3.38 -5.51 12.52
N SER A 83 -4.50 -6.22 12.38
CA SER A 83 -4.57 -7.68 12.45
C SER A 83 -5.47 -8.19 11.32
N PRO A 84 -4.92 -8.91 10.32
CA PRO A 84 -3.54 -9.38 10.21
C PRO A 84 -2.54 -8.23 9.93
N GLN A 85 -1.25 -8.50 10.17
CA GLN A 85 -0.18 -7.54 9.84
C GLN A 85 -0.22 -7.19 8.35
N PRO A 86 -0.08 -5.90 7.95
CA PRO A 86 -0.05 -5.51 6.56
C PRO A 86 1.11 -6.18 5.83
N LEU A 87 0.86 -6.57 4.59
CA LEU A 87 1.71 -7.47 3.84
C LEU A 87 1.98 -6.92 2.44
N VAL A 88 3.23 -7.03 1.98
CA VAL A 88 3.61 -6.86 0.58
C VAL A 88 3.94 -8.20 -0.04
N GLU A 89 3.29 -8.49 -1.17
CA GLU A 89 3.61 -9.61 -2.08
C GLU A 89 3.85 -9.08 -3.50
N PHE A 90 4.17 -9.97 -4.43
CA PHE A 90 4.54 -9.61 -5.81
C PHE A 90 3.66 -10.31 -6.84
N LEU A 91 3.32 -9.58 -7.91
CA LEU A 91 2.55 -10.09 -9.04
C LEU A 91 3.50 -10.82 -10.02
N HIS A 92 3.63 -12.14 -9.84
CA HIS A 92 4.46 -12.98 -10.70
C HIS A 92 3.77 -13.41 -12.01
N ASP A 93 2.44 -13.41 -12.05
CA ASP A 93 1.68 -13.81 -13.22
C ASP A 93 1.32 -12.57 -14.06
N GLN A 94 2.14 -12.31 -15.09
CA GLN A 94 1.94 -11.21 -16.03
C GLN A 94 1.04 -11.60 -17.22
N SER A 95 0.23 -12.67 -17.11
CA SER A 95 -0.77 -13.05 -18.12
C SER A 95 -1.84 -11.96 -18.37
N LEU A 96 -1.91 -10.93 -17.53
CA LEU A 96 -2.91 -9.87 -17.59
C LEU A 96 -2.37 -8.68 -18.38
N SER A 97 -2.67 -8.66 -19.67
CA SER A 97 -2.54 -7.53 -20.61
C SER A 97 -1.32 -6.60 -20.42
N PRO A 98 -0.35 -6.56 -21.35
CA PRO A 98 0.89 -5.76 -21.23
C PRO A 98 0.68 -4.23 -21.17
N LYS A 99 -0.56 -3.73 -21.16
CA LYS A 99 -0.88 -2.31 -21.22
C LYS A 99 -0.99 -1.61 -19.86
N LEU A 100 -1.23 -2.32 -18.75
CA LEU A 100 -1.19 -1.72 -17.41
C LEU A 100 -0.89 -2.79 -16.34
N CYS A 101 0.35 -2.85 -15.87
CA CYS A 101 0.72 -3.62 -14.68
C CYS A 101 0.48 -2.76 -13.45
N LEU A 102 -0.69 -2.90 -12.82
CA LEU A 102 -1.10 -2.13 -11.65
C LEU A 102 -0.89 -2.91 -10.34
N PRO A 103 -0.63 -2.22 -9.21
CA PRO A 103 -0.71 -2.87 -7.91
C PRO A 103 -2.14 -3.34 -7.63
N MET A 104 -2.25 -4.42 -6.87
CA MET A 104 -3.54 -4.94 -6.38
C MET A 104 -3.56 -4.90 -4.86
N ALA A 105 -4.73 -4.64 -4.29
CA ALA A 105 -4.91 -4.70 -2.84
C ALA A 105 -6.01 -5.68 -2.47
N ASN A 106 -5.81 -6.39 -1.36
CA ASN A 106 -6.85 -7.13 -0.66
C ASN A 106 -6.92 -6.62 0.78
N THR A 107 -7.86 -5.72 1.02
CA THR A 107 -8.06 -5.04 2.30
C THR A 107 -8.54 -5.99 3.41
N CYS A 108 -9.17 -7.12 3.07
CA CYS A 108 -9.61 -8.11 4.07
C CYS A 108 -8.43 -8.76 4.79
N ILE A 109 -7.26 -8.81 4.14
CA ILE A 109 -6.03 -9.41 4.67
C ILE A 109 -4.86 -8.42 4.70
N ASN A 110 -5.14 -7.13 4.54
CA ASN A 110 -4.14 -6.05 4.51
C ASN A 110 -2.98 -6.31 3.53
N CYS A 111 -3.25 -6.92 2.38
CA CYS A 111 -2.23 -7.33 1.43
C CYS A 111 -2.16 -6.39 0.23
N LEU A 112 -1.00 -5.80 0.00
CA LEU A 112 -0.63 -5.06 -1.20
C LEU A 112 0.23 -5.95 -2.10
N LYS A 113 -0.15 -6.11 -3.36
CA LYS A 113 0.62 -6.85 -4.36
C LYS A 113 1.23 -5.88 -5.36
N LEU A 114 2.55 -5.84 -5.40
CA LEU A 114 3.30 -4.92 -6.25
C LEU A 114 3.60 -5.55 -7.62
N PRO A 115 3.51 -4.77 -8.72
CA PRO A 115 3.91 -5.24 -10.04
C PRO A 115 5.42 -5.36 -10.15
N LEU A 116 5.89 -6.40 -10.86
CA LEU A 116 7.32 -6.62 -11.13
C LEU A 116 7.79 -5.76 -12.32
N LEU A 117 8.13 -4.51 -12.04
CA LEU A 117 8.61 -3.54 -13.02
C LEU A 117 10.13 -3.34 -12.91
N ASP A 118 10.77 -3.04 -14.04
CA ASP A 118 12.23 -2.92 -14.18
C ASP A 118 12.75 -1.48 -14.06
N LYS A 119 11.84 -0.50 -14.00
CA LYS A 119 12.14 0.94 -13.91
C LYS A 119 11.29 1.61 -12.84
N TYR A 120 11.93 2.48 -12.06
CA TYR A 120 11.29 3.22 -10.98
C TYR A 120 10.14 4.10 -11.47
N GLU A 121 10.32 4.81 -12.59
CA GLU A 121 9.32 5.74 -13.12
C GLU A 121 8.03 5.00 -13.50
N ARG A 122 8.16 3.80 -14.08
CA ARG A 122 7.02 2.93 -14.39
C ARG A 122 6.32 2.43 -13.13
N PHE A 123 7.08 2.10 -12.09
CA PHE A 123 6.55 1.71 -10.80
C PHE A 123 5.75 2.84 -10.16
N ARG A 124 6.33 4.05 -10.12
CA ARG A 124 5.67 5.27 -9.63
C ARG A 124 4.39 5.58 -10.41
N GLU A 125 4.46 5.63 -11.74
CA GLU A 125 3.30 5.84 -12.62
C GLU A 125 2.17 4.84 -12.34
N SER A 126 2.54 3.57 -12.16
CA SER A 126 1.60 2.49 -11.86
C SER A 126 0.91 2.67 -10.50
N MET A 127 1.68 2.97 -9.46
CA MET A 127 1.16 3.25 -8.12
C MET A 127 0.25 4.48 -8.11
N ASP A 128 0.70 5.59 -8.69
CA ASP A 128 -0.07 6.83 -8.75
C ASP A 128 -1.37 6.66 -9.55
N PHE A 129 -1.32 5.92 -10.65
CA PHE A 129 -2.52 5.60 -11.42
C PHE A 129 -3.52 4.78 -10.58
N ALA A 130 -3.07 3.72 -9.90
CA ALA A 130 -3.95 2.91 -9.07
C ALA A 130 -4.59 3.73 -7.95
N LEU A 131 -3.79 4.52 -7.22
CA LEU A 131 -4.27 5.39 -6.13
C LEU A 131 -5.21 6.50 -6.61
N GLY A 132 -5.02 7.00 -7.83
CA GLY A 132 -5.90 8.01 -8.43
C GLY A 132 -7.29 7.47 -8.77
N ASN A 133 -7.38 6.19 -9.17
CA ASN A 133 -8.61 5.55 -9.63
C ASN A 133 -9.43 4.87 -8.52
N THR A 134 -8.94 4.80 -7.29
CA THR A 134 -9.63 4.14 -6.17
C THR A 134 -10.62 5.02 -5.40
N GLN A 135 -10.85 6.27 -5.83
CA GLN A 135 -11.73 7.26 -5.15
C GLN A 135 -13.24 6.94 -5.18
N GLY A 136 -13.64 5.66 -5.25
CA GLY A 136 -15.02 5.21 -5.41
C GLY A 136 -15.50 4.08 -4.50
N PHE A 137 -14.80 3.71 -3.42
CA PHE A 137 -15.29 2.65 -2.52
C PHE A 137 -16.35 3.13 -1.53
N GLY A 138 -17.57 3.25 -2.09
CA GLY A 138 -18.85 3.49 -1.41
C GLY A 138 -20.07 3.16 -2.27
N ARG A 139 -19.92 2.72 -3.54
CA ARG A 139 -20.98 2.09 -4.34
C ARG A 139 -20.39 1.05 -5.29
N GLU A 140 -20.76 -0.20 -5.01
CA GLU A 140 -20.96 -1.31 -5.95
C GLU A 140 -19.93 -1.57 -7.07
N ARG A 141 -19.36 -2.78 -7.01
CA ARG A 141 -18.68 -3.57 -8.07
C ARG A 141 -17.26 -3.18 -8.46
N LEU A 142 -16.31 -3.81 -7.77
CA LEU A 142 -15.25 -4.57 -8.43
C LEU A 142 -15.18 -6.05 -7.98
N ASP A 143 -16.26 -6.61 -7.44
CA ASP A 143 -16.44 -8.07 -7.26
C ASP A 143 -16.76 -8.80 -8.59
N LEU A 144 -16.37 -8.25 -9.74
CA LEU A 144 -16.54 -8.90 -11.04
C LEU A 144 -15.32 -8.67 -11.93
N LEU A 145 -14.20 -9.27 -11.55
CA LEU A 145 -13.29 -9.97 -12.45
C LEU A 145 -12.54 -10.97 -11.58
N TYR A 146 -12.61 -12.26 -11.93
CA TYR A 146 -12.11 -13.44 -11.20
C TYR A 146 -13.05 -14.10 -10.19
N ILE A 147 -14.27 -14.44 -10.63
CA ILE A 147 -14.83 -15.77 -10.35
C ILE A 147 -14.95 -16.49 -11.69
N VAL A 148 -13.96 -17.36 -11.94
CA VAL A 148 -13.90 -18.72 -12.50
C VAL A 148 -12.48 -18.90 -13.02
#